data_AF-A0A357HDV2-F1
#
_entry.id   AF-A0A357HDV2-F1
#
_cell.length_a   1.000
_cell.length_b   1.000
_cell.length_c   1.000
_cell.angle_alpha   90.00
_cell.angle_beta   90.00
_cell.angle_gamma   90.00
#
_symmetry.space_group_name_H-M   'P 1'
#
loop_
_entity.id
_entity.type
_entity.pdbx_description
1 polymer ?
#
loop_
_entity_poly.entity_id
_entity_poly.type
_entity_poly.pdbx_seq_one_letter_code
_entity_poly.pdbx_strand_id
1 'polypeptide(L)'
;MKKLWDKGYDLNKTIESYTVGNDPILDKQLIYYDCIASIAHTKMLGKMGLLTKTEAMYLVQELKHIIDLDKKGEFPITQDQEDCHTA
;
A
#
# COMPACT_ATOMS: atom_id res chain seq x y z
N MET A 1 -7.60 11.49 -6.90
CA MET A 1 -8.10 10.97 -5.62
C MET A 1 -7.61 11.88 -4.50
N LYS A 2 -8.24 11.88 -3.31
CA LYS A 2 -7.62 12.51 -2.13
C LYS A 2 -6.55 11.57 -1.56
N LYS A 3 -5.42 12.11 -1.11
CA LYS A 3 -4.35 11.33 -0.47
C LYS A 3 -4.85 10.75 0.86
N LEU A 4 -4.27 9.61 1.28
CA LEU A 4 -4.64 8.97 2.56
C LEU A 4 -4.40 9.89 3.77
N TRP A 5 -3.43 10.80 3.67
CA TRP A 5 -3.05 11.73 4.72
C TRP A 5 -3.60 13.16 4.54
N ASP A 6 -4.45 13.39 3.53
CA ASP A 6 -5.04 14.72 3.25
C ASP A 6 -5.79 15.25 4.49
N LYS A 7 -5.45 16.47 4.91
CA LYS A 7 -6.03 17.14 6.10
C LYS A 7 -7.04 18.24 5.73
N GLY A 8 -7.42 18.37 4.46
CA GLY A 8 -8.46 19.30 4.01
C GLY A 8 -7.97 20.73 3.70
N TYR A 9 -6.66 20.93 3.57
CA TYR A 9 -6.08 22.18 3.05
C TYR A 9 -5.43 21.94 1.69
N ASP A 10 -5.23 23.01 0.92
CA ASP A 10 -4.60 22.93 -0.39
C ASP A 10 -3.13 22.51 -0.27
N LEU A 11 -2.79 21.41 -0.93
CA LEU A 11 -1.43 20.88 -0.95
C LEU A 11 -0.52 21.75 -1.82
N ASN A 12 0.64 22.11 -1.30
CA ASN A 12 1.66 22.81 -2.08
C ASN A 12 2.35 21.84 -3.04
N LYS A 13 2.14 22.06 -4.36
CA LYS A 13 2.67 21.21 -5.43
C LYS A 13 4.20 21.07 -5.44
N THR A 14 4.93 22.12 -5.04
CA THR A 14 6.40 22.06 -4.98
C THR A 14 6.85 21.15 -3.84
N ILE A 15 6.17 21.22 -2.69
CA ILE A 15 6.46 20.33 -1.56
C ILE A 15 6.12 18.89 -1.95
N GLU A 16 4.93 18.65 -2.50
CA GLU A 16 4.50 17.33 -2.96
C GLU A 16 5.48 16.72 -3.97
N SER A 17 5.88 17.48 -4.99
CA SER A 17 6.86 17.00 -5.97
C SER A 17 8.22 16.66 -5.35
N TYR A 18 8.63 17.40 -4.32
CA TYR A 18 9.90 17.15 -3.63
C TYR A 18 9.82 15.92 -2.72
N THR A 19 8.70 15.74 -2.01
CA THR A 19 8.54 14.64 -1.05
C THR A 19 8.18 13.31 -1.70
N VAL A 20 7.42 13.33 -2.80
CA VAL A 20 7.10 12.12 -3.58
C VAL A 20 8.26 11.73 -4.49
N GLY A 21 8.88 12.72 -5.15
CA GLY A 21 10.08 12.52 -5.97
C GLY A 21 10.02 11.28 -6.88
N ASN A 22 10.95 10.34 -6.63
CA ASN A 22 11.10 9.09 -7.38
C ASN A 22 10.52 7.87 -6.63
N ASP A 23 9.80 8.07 -5.54
CA ASP A 23 9.27 6.99 -4.71
C ASP A 23 8.40 6.01 -5.52
N PRO A 24 7.52 6.43 -6.45
CA PRO A 24 6.75 5.50 -7.30
C PRO A 24 7.60 4.54 -8.15
N ILE A 25 8.88 4.88 -8.38
CA ILE A 25 9.83 4.04 -9.11
C ILE A 25 10.60 3.15 -8.14
N LEU A 26 11.13 3.73 -7.06
CA LEU A 26 11.98 3.04 -6.10
C LEU A 26 11.18 2.01 -5.28
N ASP A 27 9.96 2.37 -4.87
CA ASP A 27 9.09 1.56 -4.01
C ASP A 27 8.55 0.32 -4.69
N LYS A 28 8.69 0.19 -6.00
CA LYS A 28 8.43 -1.09 -6.69
C LYS A 28 9.27 -2.23 -6.13
N GLN A 29 10.46 -1.92 -5.59
CA GLN A 29 11.31 -2.91 -4.93
C GLN A 29 10.80 -3.32 -3.53
N LEU A 30 9.82 -2.58 -2.99
CA LEU A 30 9.30 -2.73 -1.63
C LEU A 30 7.92 -3.41 -1.58
N ILE A 31 7.16 -3.44 -2.68
CA ILE A 31 5.79 -4.01 -2.74
C ILE A 31 5.69 -5.39 -2.10
N TYR A 32 6.62 -6.30 -2.45
CA TYR A 32 6.65 -7.64 -1.86
C TYR A 32 6.75 -7.60 -0.33
N TYR A 33 7.65 -6.77 0.21
CA TYR A 33 7.90 -6.68 1.63
C TYR A 33 6.76 -5.98 2.38
N ASP A 34 6.17 -4.95 1.78
CA ASP A 34 4.98 -4.27 2.30
C ASP A 34 3.81 -5.26 2.44
N CYS A 35 3.53 -6.05 1.40
CA CYS A 35 2.49 -7.07 1.45
C CYS A 35 2.75 -8.14 2.52
N ILE A 36 4.00 -8.57 2.70
CA ILE A 36 4.36 -9.54 3.75
C ILE A 36 4.14 -8.97 5.15
N ALA A 37 4.52 -7.71 5.37
CA ALA A 37 4.27 -7.01 6.63
C ALA A 37 2.77 -6.85 6.90
N SER A 38 2.01 -6.44 5.89
CA SER A 38 0.55 -6.30 5.94
C SER A 38 -0.13 -7.64 6.24
N ILE A 39 0.30 -8.76 5.63
CA ILE A 39 -0.21 -10.11 5.96
C ILE A 39 0.02 -10.45 7.43
N ALA A 40 1.20 -10.14 7.97
CA ALA A 40 1.49 -10.39 9.38
C ALA A 40 0.59 -9.54 10.28
N HIS A 41 0.38 -8.27 9.94
CA HIS A 41 -0.50 -7.36 10.67
C HIS A 41 -1.97 -7.83 10.63
N THR A 42 -2.50 -8.20 9.46
CA THR A 42 -3.85 -8.76 9.31
C THR A 42 -4.07 -10.00 10.17
N LYS A 43 -3.11 -10.94 10.18
CA LYS A 43 -3.20 -12.15 11.02
C LYS A 43 -3.22 -11.81 12.52
N MET A 44 -2.42 -10.82 12.93
CA MET A 44 -2.39 -10.33 14.30
C MET A 44 -3.75 -9.72 14.70
N LEU A 45 -4.34 -8.87 13.85
CA LEU A 45 -5.65 -8.28 14.09
C LEU A 45 -6.76 -9.33 14.19
N GLY A 46 -6.73 -10.36 13.33
CA GLY A 46 -7.65 -11.49 13.41
C GLY A 46 -7.49 -12.28 14.72
N LYS A 47 -6.26 -12.47 15.21
CA LYS A 47 -5.99 -13.12 16.50
C LYS A 47 -6.49 -12.29 17.69
N MET A 48 -6.44 -10.97 17.60
CA MET A 48 -6.97 -10.07 18.63
C MET A 48 -8.50 -9.94 18.60
N GLY A 49 -9.17 -10.52 17.59
CA GLY A 49 -10.63 -10.39 17.42
C GLY A 49 -11.07 -9.02 16.89
N LEU A 50 -10.14 -8.22 16.36
CA LEU A 50 -10.45 -6.95 15.68
C LEU A 50 -10.89 -7.15 14.23
N LEU A 51 -10.53 -8.30 13.65
CA LEU A 51 -11.06 -8.79 12.39
C LEU A 51 -11.70 -10.16 12.61
N THR A 52 -12.81 -10.41 11.93
CA THR A 52 -13.35 -11.77 11.85
C THR A 52 -12.37 -12.67 11.10
N LYS A 53 -12.49 -13.98 11.31
CA LYS A 53 -11.68 -14.98 10.58
C LYS A 53 -11.84 -14.83 9.06
N THR A 54 -13.04 -14.51 8.60
CA THR A 54 -13.37 -14.34 7.19
C THR A 54 -12.71 -13.09 6.61
N GLU A 55 -12.80 -11.95 7.29
CA GLU A 55 -12.13 -10.70 6.86
C GLU A 55 -10.61 -10.88 6.80
N ALA A 56 -10.01 -11.46 7.85
CA ALA A 56 -8.57 -11.71 7.88
C ALA A 56 -8.13 -12.67 6.76
N MET A 57 -8.94 -13.68 6.44
CA MET A 57 -8.67 -14.60 5.33
C MET A 57 -8.70 -13.90 3.98
N TYR A 58 -9.73 -13.09 3.71
CA TYR A 58 -9.85 -12.36 2.44
C TYR A 58 -8.74 -11.33 2.26
N LEU A 59 -8.41 -10.56 3.29
CA LEU A 59 -7.30 -9.62 3.24
C LEU A 59 -5.96 -10.31 2.93
N VAL A 60 -5.68 -11.45 3.58
CA VAL A 60 -4.46 -12.23 3.29
C VAL A 60 -4.46 -12.79 1.86
N GLN A 61 -5.62 -13.16 1.32
CA GLN A 61 -5.74 -13.63 -0.05
C GLN A 61 -5.42 -12.51 -1.06
N GLU A 62 -6.00 -11.33 -0.88
CA GLU A 62 -5.76 -10.19 -1.77
C GLU A 62 -4.31 -9.67 -1.69
N LEU A 63 -3.71 -9.63 -0.50
CA LEU A 63 -2.29 -9.27 -0.36
C LEU A 63 -1.36 -10.26 -1.09
N LYS A 64 -1.72 -11.54 -1.14
CA LYS A 64 -0.97 -12.52 -1.97
C LYS A 64 -1.22 -12.30 -3.45
N HIS A 65 -2.42 -11.90 -3.84
CA HIS A 65 -2.72 -11.57 -5.22
C HIS A 65 -1.89 -10.38 -5.70
N ILE A 66 -1.75 -9.34 -4.89
CA ILE A 66 -0.87 -8.19 -5.16
C ILE A 66 0.58 -8.63 -5.36
N ILE A 67 1.11 -9.50 -4.48
CA ILE A 67 2.45 -10.09 -4.66
C ILE A 67 2.59 -10.80 -6.02
N ASP A 68 1.56 -11.50 -6.48
CA ASP A 68 1.61 -12.19 -7.77
C ASP A 68 1.48 -11.24 -8.98
N LEU A 69 0.79 -10.12 -8.83
CA LEU A 69 0.76 -9.03 -9.82
C LEU A 69 2.12 -8.33 -9.90
N ASP A 70 2.73 -8.01 -8.75
CA ASP A 70 4.06 -7.39 -8.66
C ASP A 70 5.13 -8.23 -9.36
N LYS A 71 5.15 -9.56 -9.12
CA LYS A 71 6.08 -10.48 -9.81
C LYS A 71 5.96 -10.46 -11.34
N LYS A 72 4.78 -10.13 -11.87
CA LYS A 72 4.53 -10.02 -13.31
C LYS A 72 4.81 -8.62 -13.86
N GLY A 73 5.13 -7.65 -12.99
CA GLY A 73 5.22 -6.24 -13.33
C GLY A 73 3.86 -5.60 -13.61
N GLU A 74 2.77 -6.19 -13.11
CA GLU A 74 1.38 -5.78 -13.36
C GLU A 74 0.81 -4.90 -12.22
N PHE A 75 1.63 -4.51 -11.24
CA PHE A 75 1.24 -3.62 -10.13
C PHE A 75 1.92 -2.24 -10.25
N PRO A 76 1.27 -1.24 -10.87
CA PRO A 76 1.84 0.08 -11.03
C PRO A 76 1.69 0.92 -9.75
N ILE A 77 2.68 1.78 -9.49
CA ILE A 77 2.58 2.88 -8.53
C ILE A 77 2.60 4.17 -9.36
N THR A 78 1.56 4.99 -9.23
CA THR A 78 1.44 6.26 -9.95
C THR A 78 1.93 7.43 -9.09
N GLN A 79 2.24 8.57 -9.72
CA GLN A 79 2.67 9.76 -8.98
C GLN A 79 1.61 10.27 -8.00
N ASP A 80 0.32 10.08 -8.32
CA ASP A 80 -0.77 10.46 -7.42
C ASP A 80 -1.00 9.46 -6.28
N GLN A 81 -0.43 8.26 -6.36
CA GLN A 81 -0.38 7.29 -5.25
C GLN A 81 0.84 7.50 -4.34
N GLU A 82 1.87 8.22 -4.78
CA GLU A 82 3.04 8.60 -3.98
C GLU A 82 4.04 7.46 -3.74
N ASP A 83 3.59 6.39 -3.09
CA ASP A 83 4.42 5.31 -2.57
C ASP A 83 3.72 3.95 -2.71
N CYS A 84 4.42 2.87 -2.36
CA CYS A 84 3.83 1.52 -2.37
C CYS A 84 2.76 1.31 -1.29
N HIS A 85 2.77 2.10 -0.23
CA HIS A 85 1.85 1.93 0.90
C HIS A 85 0.43 2.40 0.56
N THR A 86 0.31 3.34 -0.37
CA THR A 86 -0.97 3.86 -0.87
C THR A 86 -1.49 3.10 -2.09
N ALA A 87 -0.57 2.55 -2.90
CA ALA A 87 -0.88 1.92 -4.19
C ALA A 87 -1.75 0.65 -4.07
#